data_AF-A0A7W0KWC0-F1
#
_entry.id   AF-A0A7W0KWC0-F1
#
_cell.length_a   1.000
_cell.length_b   1.000
_cell.length_c   1.000
_cell.angle_alpha   90.00
_cell.angle_beta   90.00
_cell.angle_gamma   90.00
#
_symmetry.space_group_name_H-M   'P 1'
#
loop_
_entity.id
_entity.type
_entity.pdbx_description
1 polymer ?
#
loop_
_entity_poly.entity_id
_entity_poly.type
_entity_poly.pdbx_seq_one_letter_code
_entity_poly.pdbx_strand_id
1 'polypeptide(L)'
;MRRLLQNTAVMSWVVVVVVGLFVAVLVPSLHLPSRLDGGQSVLDEARPAFSAERVAGDRAGITMVSAIVDLADPIATAQGGAADEVPRLVTFVAGATGLGEPEVLAALQTNFPHTTALLQAIPLDAVTAEVPGLVGFLADTLGITEEQVLATLNEEFPRLAQSIAALPTVTAGWNSVAGTENLTRFDGSPAR
;
A
#
# COMPACT_ATOMS: atom_id res chain seq x y z
N MET A 1 67.07 35.97 -29.10
CA MET A 1 65.63 35.58 -29.13
C MET A 1 65.38 34.08 -29.21
N ARG A 2 66.09 33.30 -30.04
CA ARG A 2 65.87 31.83 -30.17
C ARG A 2 66.01 31.03 -28.86
N ARG A 3 67.01 31.33 -28.01
CA ARG A 3 67.21 30.69 -26.68
C ARG A 3 66.13 31.03 -25.63
N LEU A 4 65.51 32.20 -25.70
CA LEU A 4 64.48 32.63 -24.74
C LEU A 4 63.16 31.91 -24.99
N LEU A 5 62.75 31.75 -26.26
CA LEU A 5 61.58 30.96 -26.66
C LEU A 5 61.77 29.46 -26.40
N GLN A 6 63.00 28.96 -26.54
CA GLN A 6 63.35 27.56 -26.26
C GLN A 6 63.25 27.27 -24.76
N ASN A 7 63.67 28.20 -23.89
CA ASN A 7 63.56 28.04 -22.44
C ASN A 7 62.11 28.10 -21.92
N THR A 8 61.23 28.93 -22.49
CA THR A 8 59.80 28.94 -22.14
C THR A 8 59.08 27.70 -22.65
N ALA A 9 59.39 27.23 -23.86
CA ALA A 9 58.83 25.98 -24.38
C ALA A 9 59.28 24.76 -23.55
N VAL A 10 60.54 24.72 -23.14
CA VAL A 10 61.10 23.67 -22.25
C VAL A 10 60.48 23.74 -20.85
N MET A 11 60.36 24.94 -20.25
CA MET A 11 59.69 25.13 -18.96
C MET A 11 58.22 24.70 -19.00
N SER A 12 57.49 25.04 -20.07
CA SER A 12 56.10 24.61 -20.24
C SER A 12 55.99 23.09 -20.35
N TRP A 13 56.92 22.44 -21.05
CA TRP A 13 56.97 20.98 -21.15
C TRP A 13 57.28 20.31 -19.81
N VAL A 14 58.20 20.89 -19.02
CA VAL A 14 58.52 20.38 -17.67
C VAL A 14 57.31 20.45 -16.75
N VAL A 15 56.54 21.54 -16.79
CA VAL A 15 55.30 21.64 -15.98
C VAL A 15 54.29 20.57 -16.38
N VAL A 16 54.08 20.32 -17.67
CA VAL A 16 53.17 19.27 -18.15
C VAL A 16 53.63 17.89 -17.68
N VAL A 17 54.93 17.60 -17.74
CA VAL A 17 55.49 16.32 -17.28
C VAL A 17 55.33 16.15 -15.77
N VAL A 18 55.60 17.20 -14.97
CA VAL A 18 55.46 17.17 -13.51
C VAL A 18 54.00 16.99 -13.10
N VAL A 19 53.07 17.73 -13.73
CA VAL A 19 51.64 17.56 -13.48
C VAL A 19 51.18 16.17 -13.91
N GLY A 20 51.64 15.67 -15.06
CA GLY A 20 51.34 14.32 -15.54
C GLY A 20 51.82 13.24 -14.56
N LEU A 21 53.03 13.39 -14.02
CA LEU A 21 53.57 12.49 -13.01
C LEU A 21 52.76 12.55 -11.70
N PHE A 22 52.38 13.76 -11.27
CA PHE A 22 51.58 13.96 -10.07
C PHE A 22 50.20 13.27 -10.20
N VAL A 23 49.52 13.45 -11.33
CA VAL A 23 48.25 12.77 -11.62
C VAL A 23 48.43 11.25 -11.67
N ALA A 24 49.50 10.77 -12.33
CA ALA A 24 49.79 9.34 -12.47
C ALA A 24 50.08 8.64 -11.13
N VAL A 25 50.59 9.36 -10.13
CA VAL A 25 50.80 8.83 -8.77
C VAL A 25 49.53 8.98 -7.92
N LEU A 26 48.93 10.17 -7.91
CA LEU A 26 47.81 10.51 -7.02
C LEU A 26 46.57 9.66 -7.30
N VAL A 27 46.21 9.48 -8.58
CA VAL A 27 44.99 8.76 -8.99
C VAL A 27 44.98 7.30 -8.51
N PRO A 28 46.02 6.48 -8.76
CA PRO A 28 46.07 5.12 -8.22
C PRO A 28 46.27 5.09 -6.70
N SER A 29 47.03 6.02 -6.10
CA SER A 29 47.17 6.07 -4.62
C SER A 29 45.83 6.28 -3.91
N LEU A 30 44.94 7.10 -4.49
CA LEU A 30 43.59 7.33 -3.96
C LEU A 30 42.58 6.24 -4.36
N HIS A 31 43.01 5.19 -5.08
CA HIS A 31 42.14 4.10 -5.58
C HIS A 31 40.91 4.60 -6.34
N LEU A 32 41.01 5.77 -6.98
CA LEU A 32 39.88 6.40 -7.67
C LEU A 32 39.27 5.52 -8.78
N PRO A 33 40.07 4.82 -9.62
CA PRO A 33 39.51 3.94 -10.65
C PRO A 33 38.64 2.82 -10.03
N SER A 34 39.16 2.12 -9.03
CA SER A 34 38.42 1.05 -8.34
C SER A 34 37.17 1.54 -7.63
N ARG A 35 37.17 2.79 -7.11
CA ARG A 35 35.97 3.41 -6.51
C ARG A 35 34.92 3.78 -7.56
N LEU A 36 35.34 4.26 -8.73
CA LEU A 36 34.45 4.57 -9.85
C LEU A 36 33.87 3.30 -10.46
N ASP A 37 34.71 2.27 -10.67
CA ASP A 37 34.29 0.96 -11.17
C ASP A 37 33.34 0.26 -10.18
N GLY A 38 33.66 0.31 -8.88
CA GLY A 38 32.78 -0.20 -7.82
C GLY A 38 31.44 0.54 -7.76
N GLY A 39 31.45 1.87 -7.89
CA GLY A 39 30.22 2.66 -7.97
C GLY A 39 29.38 2.33 -9.21
N GLN A 40 30.02 2.15 -10.36
CA GLN A 40 29.35 1.74 -11.59
C GLN A 40 28.78 0.32 -11.49
N SER A 41 29.50 -0.62 -10.87
CA SER A 41 29.01 -1.99 -10.59
C SER A 41 27.74 -1.94 -9.75
N VAL A 42 27.71 -1.14 -8.68
CA VAL A 42 26.51 -0.97 -7.83
C VAL A 42 25.34 -0.40 -8.62
N LEU A 43 25.58 0.59 -9.49
CA LEU A 43 24.51 1.15 -10.33
C LEU A 43 24.00 0.15 -11.37
N ASP A 44 24.89 -0.64 -11.97
CA ASP A 44 24.53 -1.66 -12.96
C ASP A 44 23.80 -2.84 -12.31
N GLU A 45 24.22 -3.26 -11.12
CA GLU A 45 23.56 -4.28 -10.30
C GLU A 45 22.20 -3.81 -9.77
N ALA A 46 22.04 -2.51 -9.47
CA ALA A 46 20.78 -1.92 -9.05
C ALA A 46 19.81 -1.65 -10.20
N ARG A 47 20.30 -1.57 -11.45
CA ARG A 47 19.53 -1.21 -12.64
C ARG A 47 18.26 -2.06 -12.84
N PRO A 48 18.26 -3.39 -12.61
CA PRO A 48 17.03 -4.20 -12.70
C PRO A 48 15.97 -3.85 -11.65
N ALA A 49 16.35 -3.29 -10.50
CA ALA A 49 15.42 -2.82 -9.48
C ALA A 49 14.75 -1.48 -9.87
N PHE A 50 15.34 -0.73 -10.80
CA PHE A 50 14.87 0.57 -11.25
C PHE A 50 14.61 0.63 -12.76
N SER A 51 14.36 -0.52 -13.40
CA SER A 51 13.97 -0.52 -14.81
C SER A 51 12.66 0.24 -14.98
N ALA A 52 12.48 0.88 -16.14
CA ALA A 52 11.27 1.66 -16.41
C ALA A 52 10.01 0.81 -16.27
N GLU A 53 10.09 -0.47 -16.69
CA GLU A 53 9.01 -1.44 -16.58
C GLU A 53 8.68 -1.78 -15.13
N ARG A 54 9.69 -1.97 -14.28
CA ARG A 54 9.49 -2.27 -12.86
C ARG A 54 8.89 -1.08 -12.13
N VAL A 55 9.43 0.13 -12.35
CA VAL A 55 8.89 1.36 -11.76
C VAL A 55 7.45 1.62 -12.22
N ALA A 56 7.13 1.35 -13.49
CA ALA A 56 5.77 1.44 -14.00
C ALA A 56 4.84 0.41 -13.33
N GLY A 57 5.30 -0.83 -13.17
CA GLY A 57 4.57 -1.89 -12.45
C GLY A 57 4.31 -1.54 -10.98
N ASP A 58 5.33 -1.06 -10.26
CA ASP A 58 5.21 -0.64 -8.86
C ASP A 58 4.22 0.51 -8.72
N ARG A 59 4.30 1.52 -9.60
CA ARG A 59 3.34 2.64 -9.62
C ARG A 59 1.91 2.15 -9.83
N ALA A 60 1.69 1.23 -10.76
CA ALA A 60 0.37 0.66 -11.00
C ALA A 60 -0.16 -0.12 -9.78
N GLY A 61 0.69 -0.93 -9.15
CA GLY A 61 0.34 -1.66 -7.93
C GLY A 61 -0.01 -0.72 -6.78
N ILE A 62 0.78 0.32 -6.55
CA ILE A 62 0.51 1.33 -5.52
C ILE A 62 -0.77 2.10 -5.81
N THR A 63 -1.04 2.44 -7.08
CA THR A 63 -2.30 3.09 -7.46
C THR A 63 -3.51 2.21 -7.13
N MET A 64 -3.41 0.89 -7.37
CA MET A 64 -4.48 -0.05 -7.00
C MET A 64 -4.65 -0.14 -5.47
N VAL A 65 -3.55 -0.21 -4.71
CA VAL A 65 -3.62 -0.21 -3.23
C VAL A 65 -4.24 1.08 -2.71
N SER A 66 -3.87 2.24 -3.25
CA SER A 66 -4.50 3.52 -2.90
C SER A 66 -6.00 3.50 -3.14
N ALA A 67 -6.46 2.99 -4.30
CA ALA A 67 -7.88 2.87 -4.58
C ALA A 67 -8.62 1.92 -3.63
N ILE A 68 -7.98 0.82 -3.21
CA ILE A 68 -8.53 -0.09 -2.20
C ILE A 68 -8.66 0.61 -0.84
N VAL A 69 -7.65 1.39 -0.44
CA VAL A 69 -7.69 2.17 0.81
C VAL A 69 -8.78 3.24 0.73
N ASP A 70 -8.87 4.01 -0.36
CA ASP A 70 -9.91 5.03 -0.54
C ASP A 70 -11.33 4.43 -0.50
N LEU A 71 -11.51 3.20 -0.99
CA LEU A 71 -12.78 2.48 -0.92
C LEU A 71 -13.07 1.97 0.50
N ALA A 72 -12.08 1.38 1.16
CA ALA A 72 -12.27 0.68 2.42
C ALA A 72 -12.24 1.61 3.63
N ASP A 73 -11.49 2.72 3.59
CA ASP A 73 -11.31 3.63 4.72
C ASP A 73 -12.63 4.17 5.29
N PRO A 74 -13.59 4.63 4.47
CA PRO A 74 -14.86 5.14 4.99
C PRO A 74 -15.73 4.06 5.64
N ILE A 75 -15.55 2.79 5.27
CA ILE A 75 -16.45 1.68 5.63
C ILE A 75 -15.84 0.67 6.60
N ALA A 76 -14.51 0.64 6.77
CA ALA A 76 -13.83 -0.39 7.53
C ALA A 76 -14.13 -0.33 9.02
N THR A 77 -14.24 0.88 9.56
CA THR A 77 -14.51 1.12 10.99
C THR A 77 -15.45 2.30 11.16
N ALA A 78 -16.02 2.46 12.36
CA ALA A 78 -16.84 3.63 12.70
C ALA A 78 -16.11 4.97 12.47
N GLN A 79 -14.77 5.00 12.54
CA GLN A 79 -13.97 6.22 12.35
C GLN A 79 -13.97 6.71 10.89
N GLY A 80 -14.26 5.84 9.93
CA GLY A 80 -14.37 6.17 8.51
C GLY A 80 -15.60 7.03 8.15
N GLY A 81 -16.60 7.10 9.04
CA GLY A 81 -17.72 8.03 8.94
C GLY A 81 -18.85 7.66 7.97
N ALA A 82 -18.66 6.70 7.06
CA ALA A 82 -19.74 6.31 6.12
C ALA A 82 -20.94 5.69 6.85
N ALA A 83 -20.73 5.03 7.99
CA ALA A 83 -21.80 4.50 8.84
C ALA A 83 -22.84 5.56 9.20
N ASP A 84 -22.39 6.78 9.53
CA ASP A 84 -23.26 7.90 9.89
C ASP A 84 -23.98 8.50 8.68
N GLU A 85 -23.53 8.22 7.46
CA GLU A 85 -24.16 8.68 6.22
C GLU A 85 -25.33 7.80 5.79
N VAL A 86 -25.33 6.51 6.16
CA VAL A 86 -26.40 5.56 5.76
C VAL A 86 -27.77 5.99 6.28
N PRO A 87 -27.97 6.32 7.57
CA PRO A 87 -29.27 6.83 8.04
C PRO A 87 -29.66 8.14 7.37
N ARG A 88 -28.70 9.04 7.15
CA ARG A 88 -28.95 10.33 6.47
C ARG A 88 -29.43 10.14 5.04
N LEU A 89 -28.89 9.16 4.32
CA LEU A 89 -29.36 8.79 2.99
C LEU A 89 -30.82 8.29 3.03
N VAL A 90 -31.15 7.43 4.01
CA VAL A 90 -32.53 6.93 4.18
C VAL A 90 -33.49 8.08 4.47
N THR A 91 -33.15 8.98 5.41
CA THR A 91 -33.95 10.17 5.72
C THR A 91 -34.12 11.07 4.48
N PHE A 92 -33.06 11.27 3.70
CA PHE A 92 -33.11 12.07 2.47
C PHE A 92 -34.07 11.47 1.44
N VAL A 93 -33.99 10.16 1.20
CA VAL A 93 -34.88 9.45 0.27
C VAL A 93 -36.32 9.45 0.78
N ALA A 94 -36.55 9.28 2.09
CA ALA A 94 -37.86 9.38 2.70
C ALA A 94 -38.48 10.77 2.45
N GLY A 95 -37.72 11.84 2.70
CA GLY A 95 -38.15 13.21 2.42
C GLY A 95 -38.46 13.47 0.94
N ALA A 96 -37.69 12.88 0.02
CA ALA A 96 -37.89 13.05 -1.42
C ALA A 96 -39.07 12.24 -2.00
N THR A 97 -39.38 11.09 -1.41
CA THR A 97 -40.42 10.17 -1.90
C THR A 97 -41.75 10.32 -1.17
N GLY A 98 -41.75 10.94 0.01
CA GLY A 98 -42.91 10.99 0.90
C GLY A 98 -43.22 9.68 1.62
N LEU A 99 -42.36 8.67 1.47
CA LEU A 99 -42.44 7.39 2.19
C LEU A 99 -41.85 7.53 3.59
N GLY A 100 -42.28 6.67 4.52
CA GLY A 100 -41.60 6.51 5.80
C GLY A 100 -40.23 5.83 5.64
N GLU A 101 -39.27 6.12 6.52
CA GLU A 101 -37.94 5.49 6.49
C GLU A 101 -37.98 3.95 6.46
N PRO A 102 -38.86 3.25 7.21
CA PRO A 102 -38.98 1.79 7.11
C PRO A 102 -39.47 1.31 5.74
N GLU A 103 -40.36 2.07 5.10
CA GLU A 103 -40.88 1.75 3.77
C GLU A 103 -39.81 1.99 2.70
N VAL A 104 -39.00 3.04 2.84
CA VAL A 104 -37.81 3.27 2.01
C VAL A 104 -36.85 2.10 2.13
N LEU A 105 -36.53 1.67 3.35
CA LEU A 105 -35.61 0.56 3.55
C LEU A 105 -36.16 -0.75 2.95
N ALA A 106 -37.45 -1.05 3.13
CA ALA A 106 -38.10 -2.20 2.52
C ALA A 106 -38.08 -2.15 0.98
N ALA A 107 -38.31 -0.97 0.41
CA ALA A 107 -38.21 -0.74 -1.03
C ALA A 107 -36.77 -0.92 -1.54
N LEU A 108 -35.77 -0.42 -0.81
CA LEU A 108 -34.35 -0.61 -1.12
C LEU A 108 -33.96 -2.09 -1.04
N GLN A 109 -34.39 -2.81 -0.01
CA GLN A 109 -34.14 -4.25 0.14
C GLN A 109 -34.76 -5.06 -1.00
N THR A 110 -35.96 -4.69 -1.45
CA THR A 110 -36.67 -5.39 -2.52
C THR A 110 -36.06 -5.13 -3.90
N ASN A 111 -35.74 -3.87 -4.20
CA ASN A 111 -35.31 -3.46 -5.55
C ASN A 111 -33.79 -3.46 -5.72
N PHE A 112 -33.03 -3.28 -4.63
CA PHE A 112 -31.57 -3.17 -4.61
C PHE A 112 -30.96 -3.99 -3.45
N PRO A 113 -31.23 -5.31 -3.35
CA PRO A 113 -30.87 -6.12 -2.18
C PRO A 113 -29.37 -6.10 -1.87
N HIS A 114 -28.51 -6.19 -2.89
CA HIS A 114 -27.06 -6.22 -2.68
C HIS A 114 -26.50 -4.87 -2.21
N THR A 115 -26.95 -3.77 -2.81
CA THR A 115 -26.56 -2.43 -2.35
C THR A 115 -27.04 -2.19 -0.93
N THR A 116 -28.27 -2.60 -0.62
CA THR A 116 -28.85 -2.43 0.71
C THR A 116 -28.16 -3.29 1.77
N ALA A 117 -27.72 -4.50 1.40
CA ALA A 117 -26.89 -5.34 2.27
C ALA A 117 -25.51 -4.71 2.50
N LEU A 118 -24.87 -4.16 1.46
CA LEU A 118 -23.59 -3.46 1.61
C LEU A 118 -23.71 -2.23 2.51
N LEU A 119 -24.76 -1.42 2.36
CA LEU A 119 -24.98 -0.24 3.21
C LEU A 119 -25.22 -0.63 4.68
N GLN A 120 -25.96 -1.72 4.92
CA GLN A 120 -26.21 -2.23 6.28
C GLN A 120 -25.00 -2.93 6.89
N ALA A 121 -24.06 -3.40 6.08
CA ALA A 121 -22.81 -3.99 6.54
C ALA A 121 -21.78 -2.93 7.00
N ILE A 122 -22.08 -1.63 6.85
CA ILE A 122 -21.18 -0.55 7.28
C ILE A 122 -21.51 -0.19 8.74
N PRO A 123 -20.50 -0.11 9.63
CA PRO A 123 -19.08 -0.35 9.39
C PRO A 123 -18.71 -1.85 9.48
N LEU A 124 -17.65 -2.25 8.77
CA LEU A 124 -17.22 -3.66 8.69
C LEU A 124 -16.74 -4.24 10.03
N ASP A 125 -16.28 -3.40 10.96
CA ASP A 125 -15.93 -3.82 12.33
C ASP A 125 -17.15 -4.29 13.14
N ALA A 126 -18.35 -3.76 12.84
CA ALA A 126 -19.60 -4.30 13.38
C ALA A 126 -19.88 -5.70 12.84
N VAL A 127 -19.66 -5.94 11.53
CA VAL A 127 -19.78 -7.28 10.93
C VAL A 127 -18.78 -8.25 11.55
N THR A 128 -17.55 -7.82 11.80
CA THR A 128 -16.54 -8.61 12.52
C THR A 128 -17.06 -9.08 13.89
N ALA A 129 -17.74 -8.20 14.64
CA ALA A 129 -18.25 -8.51 15.96
C ALA A 129 -19.40 -9.55 15.94
N GLU A 130 -20.10 -9.69 14.83
CA GLU A 130 -21.19 -10.67 14.66
C GLU A 130 -20.71 -12.08 14.29
N VAL A 131 -19.49 -12.21 13.73
CA VAL A 131 -18.95 -13.50 13.27
C VAL A 131 -18.97 -14.59 14.34
N PRO A 132 -18.54 -14.36 15.60
CA PRO A 132 -18.62 -15.40 16.64
C PRO A 132 -20.06 -15.84 16.91
N GLY A 133 -21.01 -14.91 16.93
CA GLY A 133 -22.43 -15.21 17.11
C GLY A 133 -23.01 -16.05 15.96
N LEU A 134 -22.61 -15.75 14.72
CA LEU A 134 -22.96 -16.56 13.55
C LEU A 134 -22.40 -17.99 13.66
N VAL A 135 -21.14 -18.14 14.05
CA VAL A 135 -20.52 -19.47 14.22
C VAL A 135 -21.23 -20.26 15.31
N GLY A 136 -21.53 -19.64 16.46
CA GLY A 136 -22.31 -20.26 17.53
C GLY A 136 -23.72 -20.68 17.07
N PHE A 137 -24.42 -19.80 16.34
CA PHE A 137 -25.74 -20.12 15.78
C PHE A 137 -25.70 -21.33 14.82
N LEU A 138 -24.68 -21.41 13.96
CA LEU A 138 -24.51 -22.54 13.06
C LEU A 138 -24.16 -23.83 13.81
N ALA A 139 -23.31 -23.75 14.84
CA ALA A 139 -22.96 -24.87 15.70
C ALA A 139 -24.23 -25.46 16.37
N ASP A 140 -25.05 -24.60 16.98
CA ASP A 140 -26.31 -24.98 17.61
C ASP A 140 -27.30 -25.59 16.61
N THR A 141 -27.44 -24.96 15.44
CA THR A 141 -28.39 -25.39 14.39
C THR A 141 -28.01 -26.74 13.79
N LEU A 142 -26.71 -26.98 13.62
CA LEU A 142 -26.17 -28.20 13.00
C LEU A 142 -25.87 -29.31 14.02
N GLY A 143 -25.90 -29.01 15.32
CA GLY A 143 -25.58 -29.97 16.38
C GLY A 143 -24.11 -30.39 16.40
N ILE A 144 -23.21 -29.49 16.01
CA ILE A 144 -21.75 -29.70 15.96
C ILE A 144 -21.04 -28.62 16.79
N THR A 145 -19.74 -28.76 17.05
CA THR A 145 -18.97 -27.72 17.77
C THR A 145 -18.62 -26.54 16.86
N GLU A 146 -18.34 -25.37 17.44
CA GLU A 146 -17.86 -24.19 16.69
C GLU A 146 -16.57 -24.49 15.91
N GLU A 147 -15.66 -25.28 16.49
CA GLU A 147 -14.44 -25.75 15.81
C GLU A 147 -14.77 -26.59 14.58
N GLN A 148 -15.79 -27.45 14.66
CA GLN A 148 -16.26 -28.23 13.53
C GLN A 148 -16.91 -27.34 12.47
N VAL A 149 -17.70 -26.32 12.85
CA VAL A 149 -18.25 -25.33 11.91
C VAL A 149 -17.13 -24.65 11.13
N LEU A 150 -16.09 -24.16 11.83
CA LEU A 150 -14.96 -23.49 11.20
C LEU A 150 -14.16 -24.44 10.28
N ALA A 151 -13.97 -25.70 10.70
CA ALA A 151 -13.33 -26.71 9.86
C ALA A 151 -14.14 -27.00 8.60
N THR A 152 -15.46 -27.19 8.72
CA THR A 152 -16.38 -27.38 7.59
C THR A 152 -16.41 -26.17 6.67
N LEU A 153 -16.45 -24.95 7.22
CA LEU A 153 -16.36 -23.72 6.42
C LEU A 153 -15.06 -23.66 5.62
N ASN A 154 -13.94 -24.05 6.21
CA ASN A 154 -12.65 -24.04 5.53
C ASN A 154 -12.55 -25.12 4.44
N GLU A 155 -13.16 -26.28 4.65
CA GLU A 155 -13.17 -27.39 3.68
C GLU A 155 -14.15 -27.15 2.52
N GLU A 156 -15.40 -26.82 2.84
CA GLU A 156 -16.48 -26.72 1.84
C GLU A 156 -16.60 -25.33 1.22
N PHE A 157 -16.23 -24.27 1.96
CA PHE A 157 -16.37 -22.87 1.56
C PHE A 157 -15.07 -22.07 1.71
N PRO A 158 -13.93 -22.53 1.13
CA PRO A 158 -12.59 -22.02 1.45
C PRO A 158 -12.42 -20.51 1.19
N ARG A 159 -13.11 -19.95 0.19
CA ARG A 159 -13.06 -18.51 -0.12
C ARG A 159 -13.83 -17.66 0.87
N LEU A 160 -14.95 -18.19 1.38
CA LEU A 160 -15.72 -17.53 2.42
C LEU A 160 -14.99 -17.62 3.76
N ALA A 161 -14.46 -18.80 4.09
CA ALA A 161 -13.62 -18.99 5.27
C ALA A 161 -12.41 -18.04 5.27
N GLN A 162 -11.75 -17.87 4.12
CA GLN A 162 -10.66 -16.89 3.96
C GLN A 162 -11.13 -15.46 4.27
N SER A 163 -12.31 -15.07 3.78
CA SER A 163 -12.86 -13.73 4.01
C SER A 163 -13.22 -13.51 5.48
N ILE A 164 -13.89 -14.49 6.10
CA ILE A 164 -14.24 -14.49 7.54
C ILE A 164 -12.99 -14.41 8.42
N ALA A 165 -11.95 -15.18 8.08
CA ALA A 165 -10.70 -15.18 8.84
C ALA A 165 -9.90 -13.88 8.67
N ALA A 166 -9.95 -13.24 7.49
CA ALA A 166 -9.21 -12.01 7.21
C ALA A 166 -9.87 -10.76 7.81
N LEU A 167 -11.21 -10.71 7.87
CA LEU A 167 -11.97 -9.53 8.27
C LEU A 167 -11.56 -8.95 9.64
N PRO A 168 -11.36 -9.76 10.71
CA PRO A 168 -10.89 -9.24 12.00
C PRO A 168 -9.52 -8.58 11.92
N THR A 169 -8.60 -9.14 11.13
CA THR A 169 -7.24 -8.58 10.97
C THR A 169 -7.30 -7.22 10.29
N VAL A 170 -8.11 -7.10 9.22
CA VAL A 170 -8.29 -5.86 8.48
C VAL A 170 -8.92 -4.79 9.36
N THR A 171 -10.03 -5.10 10.04
CA THR A 171 -10.80 -4.12 10.81
C THR A 171 -10.11 -3.71 12.11
N ALA A 172 -9.49 -4.64 12.85
CA ALA A 172 -8.75 -4.31 14.08
C ALA A 172 -7.46 -3.53 13.78
N GLY A 173 -6.79 -3.84 12.66
CA GLY A 173 -5.56 -3.19 12.25
C GLY A 173 -5.75 -1.91 11.46
N TRP A 174 -6.98 -1.57 11.02
CA TRP A 174 -7.21 -0.55 9.99
C TRP A 174 -6.57 0.80 10.33
N ASN A 175 -6.96 1.37 11.48
CA ASN A 175 -6.49 2.68 11.93
C ASN A 175 -5.09 2.64 12.56
N SER A 176 -4.58 1.45 12.88
CA SER A 176 -3.30 1.28 13.60
C SER A 176 -2.59 0.00 13.18
N VAL A 177 -2.23 -0.11 11.90
CA VAL A 177 -1.45 -1.28 11.43
C VAL A 177 -0.09 -1.25 12.13
N ALA A 178 0.25 -2.32 12.84
CA ALA A 178 1.53 -2.43 13.53
C ALA A 178 2.71 -2.46 12.55
N GLY A 179 3.83 -1.85 12.91
CA GLY A 179 5.08 -1.89 12.12
C GLY A 179 5.11 -0.91 10.95
N THR A 180 4.18 0.05 10.90
CA THR A 180 4.06 1.04 9.83
C THR A 180 4.25 2.48 10.33
N GLU A 181 4.71 2.64 11.58
CA GLU A 181 4.92 3.91 12.26
C GLU A 181 5.97 4.78 11.54
N ASN A 182 6.88 4.16 10.82
CA ASN A 182 7.95 4.81 10.05
C ASN A 182 7.73 4.71 8.53
N LEU A 183 6.51 4.39 8.06
CA LEU A 183 6.24 4.39 6.62
C LEU A 183 6.42 5.81 6.06
N THR A 184 7.14 5.89 4.94
CA THR A 184 7.30 7.13 4.18
C THR A 184 6.70 6.98 2.79
N ARG A 185 6.12 8.05 2.26
CA ARG A 185 5.76 8.16 0.84
C ARG A 185 7.03 8.20 -0.03
N PHE A 186 6.87 8.12 -1.35
CA PHE A 186 7.99 8.19 -2.31
C PHE A 186 8.80 9.49 -2.23
N ASP A 187 8.19 10.56 -1.74
CA ASP A 187 8.86 11.85 -1.51
C ASP A 187 9.56 11.93 -0.14
N GLY A 188 9.55 10.85 0.64
CA GLY A 188 10.14 10.79 1.98
C GLY A 188 9.26 11.38 3.10
N SER A 189 8.07 11.90 2.80
CA SER A 189 7.14 12.39 3.82
C SER A 189 6.51 11.23 4.63
N PRO A 190 6.17 11.41 5.92
CA PRO A 190 5.46 10.39 6.69
C PRO A 190 4.15 9.98 6.03
N ALA A 191 3.89 8.67 5.93
CA ALA A 191 2.69 8.13 5.30
C ALA A 191 1.46 8.12 6.22
N ARG A 192 1.61 8.55 7.48
CA ARG A 192 0.59 8.68 8.51
C ARG A 192 0.71 10.04 9.18
#